data_AF-A0A806LD88-F1
#
_entry.id   AF-A0A806LD88-F1
#
_cell.length_a   1.000
_cell.length_b   1.000
_cell.length_c   1.000
_cell.angle_alpha   90.00
_cell.angle_beta   90.00
_cell.angle_gamma   90.00
#
_symmetry.space_group_name_H-M   'P 1'
#
loop_
_entity.id
_entity.type
_entity.pdbx_description
1 polymer ?
#
loop_
_entity_poly.entity_id
_entity_poly.type
_entity_poly.pdbx_seq_one_letter_code
_entity_poly.pdbx_strand_id
1 'polypeptide(L)'
;MMWRLFNNQFLFFWHIIRTRFLFWLIFISLIILSTRIAGNPHLTVFSLFFDGVSYATVETHRVTLPILWFAYFFVPLLILLNSFQQLWRTRTLHLRGLQISPRRFSKVNLLLIALVTTVYDVLLIIVMLITAMTAHSAELHVGNWNGALAVGGLFCITWLGVFLLLLLQAIGNRFNPPLALIIPASTLIMTAYTAFRRNPVSYLMLTRITETSTWYPILILLSINILTGLGYLIIERSLNLN
;
A
#
# COMPACT_ATOMS: atom_id res chain seq x y z
N MET A 1 -2.79 -23.12 -16.90
CA MET A 1 -2.04 -23.65 -15.73
C MET A 1 -1.84 -22.63 -14.62
N MET A 2 -1.41 -21.39 -14.92
CA MET A 2 -1.20 -20.32 -13.91
C MET A 2 -2.48 -19.93 -13.16
N TRP A 3 -3.62 -19.82 -13.85
CA TRP A 3 -4.92 -19.54 -13.24
C TRP A 3 -5.37 -20.60 -12.22
N ARG A 4 -5.17 -21.88 -12.52
CA ARG A 4 -5.48 -22.98 -11.57
C ARG A 4 -4.60 -22.92 -10.33
N LEU A 5 -3.33 -22.56 -10.49
CA LEU A 5 -2.41 -22.35 -9.37
C LEU A 5 -2.83 -21.16 -8.52
N PHE A 6 -3.20 -20.05 -9.16
CA PHE A 6 -3.72 -18.86 -8.50
C PHE A 6 -4.96 -19.18 -7.67
N ASN A 7 -5.99 -19.79 -8.27
CA ASN A 7 -7.23 -20.12 -7.56
C ASN A 7 -6.98 -21.04 -6.37
N ASN A 8 -6.14 -22.07 -6.54
CA ASN A 8 -5.80 -22.98 -5.46
C ASN A 8 -5.04 -22.23 -4.35
N GLN A 9 -4.00 -21.45 -4.67
CA GLN A 9 -3.25 -20.69 -3.67
C GLN A 9 -4.08 -19.62 -2.97
N PHE A 10 -4.97 -18.95 -3.70
CA PHE A 10 -5.85 -17.92 -3.19
C PHE A 10 -6.73 -18.44 -2.05
N LEU A 11 -7.29 -19.65 -2.15
CA LEU A 11 -8.14 -20.21 -1.09
C LEU A 11 -7.38 -20.38 0.23
N PHE A 12 -6.16 -20.90 0.18
CA PHE A 12 -5.33 -21.06 1.38
C PHE A 12 -4.82 -19.71 1.91
N PHE A 13 -4.41 -18.84 0.99
CA PHE A 13 -3.99 -17.49 1.34
C PHE A 13 -5.12 -16.72 2.03
N TRP A 14 -6.33 -16.78 1.47
CA TRP A 14 -7.54 -16.20 2.07
C TRP A 14 -7.80 -16.78 3.46
N HIS A 15 -7.69 -18.09 3.63
CA HIS A 15 -7.84 -18.70 4.96
C HIS A 15 -6.86 -18.13 6.00
N ILE A 16 -5.62 -17.85 5.59
CA ILE A 16 -4.58 -17.25 6.45
C ILE A 16 -4.90 -15.78 6.78
N ILE A 17 -5.32 -14.99 5.79
CA ILE A 17 -5.45 -13.53 5.96
C ILE A 17 -6.85 -13.06 6.39
N ARG A 18 -7.91 -13.85 6.17
CA ARG A 18 -9.31 -13.40 6.26
C ARG A 18 -9.64 -12.63 7.53
N THR A 19 -9.23 -13.13 8.70
CA THR A 19 -9.58 -12.52 9.99
C THR A 19 -8.88 -11.17 10.15
N ARG A 20 -7.59 -11.09 9.79
CA ARG A 20 -6.82 -9.84 9.83
C ARG A 20 -7.32 -8.85 8.78
N PHE A 21 -7.58 -9.34 7.58
CA PHE A 21 -8.11 -8.53 6.48
C PHE A 21 -9.42 -7.87 6.87
N LEU A 22 -10.40 -8.65 7.33
CA LEU A 22 -11.71 -8.14 7.74
C LEU A 22 -11.61 -7.21 8.95
N PHE A 23 -10.86 -7.61 9.99
CA PHE A 23 -10.68 -6.79 11.19
C PHE A 23 -10.12 -5.40 10.84
N TRP A 24 -9.00 -5.36 10.13
CA TRP A 24 -8.33 -4.10 9.82
C TRP A 24 -9.11 -3.25 8.82
N LEU A 25 -9.77 -3.87 7.84
CA LEU A 25 -10.62 -3.17 6.89
C LEU A 25 -11.80 -2.51 7.58
N ILE A 26 -12.49 -3.23 8.47
CA ILE A 26 -13.60 -2.68 9.26
C ILE A 26 -13.07 -1.56 10.16
N PHE A 27 -11.97 -1.79 10.87
CA PHE A 27 -11.40 -0.83 11.80
C PHE A 27 -11.05 0.50 11.13
N ILE A 28 -10.32 0.48 10.01
CA ILE A 28 -9.96 1.72 9.31
C ILE A 28 -11.17 2.38 8.64
N SER A 29 -12.13 1.60 8.14
CA SER A 29 -13.38 2.13 7.59
C SER A 29 -14.19 2.87 8.66
N LEU A 30 -14.24 2.37 9.89
CA LEU A 30 -14.88 3.05 11.02
C LEU A 30 -14.17 4.37 11.36
N ILE A 31 -12.84 4.40 11.34
CA ILE A 31 -12.08 5.65 11.52
C ILE A 31 -12.47 6.65 10.44
N ILE A 32 -12.44 6.27 9.16
CA ILE A 32 -12.83 7.13 8.03
C ILE A 32 -14.26 7.66 8.22
N LEU A 33 -15.22 6.80 8.57
CA LEU A 33 -16.61 7.21 8.79
C LEU A 33 -16.76 8.16 9.99
N SER A 34 -15.94 8.00 11.03
CA SER A 34 -15.95 8.88 12.20
C SER A 34 -15.45 10.30 11.92
N THR A 35 -14.72 10.51 10.81
CA THR A 35 -14.21 11.86 10.47
C THR A 35 -15.29 12.78 9.91
N ARG A 36 -16.54 12.32 9.74
CA ARG A 36 -17.70 13.18 9.42
C ARG A 36 -17.96 14.28 10.45
N ILE A 37 -17.34 14.20 11.63
CA ILE A 37 -17.67 15.03 12.79
C ILE A 37 -16.97 16.40 12.76
N ALA A 38 -15.98 16.61 11.90
CA ALA A 38 -15.40 17.93 11.72
C ALA A 38 -16.22 18.73 10.70
N GLY A 39 -17.15 19.57 11.18
CA GLY A 39 -18.03 20.43 10.36
C GLY A 39 -17.31 21.53 9.58
N ASN A 40 -16.11 21.28 9.06
CA ASN A 40 -15.39 22.18 8.19
C ASN A 40 -15.62 21.79 6.72
N PRO A 41 -16.43 22.54 5.96
CA PRO A 41 -16.79 22.21 4.58
C PRO A 41 -15.60 22.26 3.61
N HIS A 42 -14.48 22.89 4.01
CA HIS A 42 -13.27 22.99 3.19
C HIS A 42 -12.31 21.81 3.36
N LEU A 43 -12.48 20.99 4.40
CA LEU A 43 -11.65 19.81 4.64
C LEU A 43 -12.32 18.56 4.07
N THR A 44 -11.70 17.97 3.05
CA THR A 44 -12.12 16.68 2.52
C THR A 44 -11.54 15.56 3.37
N VAL A 45 -12.24 14.42 3.43
CA VAL A 45 -11.72 13.20 4.08
C VAL A 45 -10.39 12.77 3.44
N PHE A 46 -10.24 12.99 2.13
CA PHE A 46 -9.00 12.73 1.41
C PHE A 46 -7.84 13.59 1.90
N SER A 47 -8.03 14.92 2.03
CA SER A 47 -6.99 15.81 2.57
C SER A 47 -6.60 15.43 3.99
N LEU A 48 -7.56 15.04 4.83
CA LEU A 48 -7.32 14.64 6.21
C LEU A 48 -6.46 13.36 6.32
N PHE A 49 -6.60 12.42 5.38
CA PHE A 49 -5.78 11.20 5.34
C PHE A 49 -4.47 11.37 4.55
N PHE A 50 -4.43 12.22 3.52
CA PHE A 50 -3.34 12.21 2.54
C PHE A 50 -2.56 13.51 2.41
N ASP A 51 -2.94 14.62 3.04
CA ASP A 51 -2.16 15.86 2.97
C ASP A 51 -0.72 15.65 3.44
N GLY A 52 -0.56 14.94 4.56
CA GLY A 52 0.76 14.63 5.11
C GLY A 52 1.53 15.87 5.56
N VAL A 53 2.85 15.87 5.36
CA VAL A 53 3.78 16.92 5.80
C VAL A 53 4.42 17.56 4.57
N SER A 54 4.31 18.88 4.42
CA SER A 54 4.93 19.62 3.32
C SER A 54 6.46 19.71 3.43
N TYR A 55 7.18 20.06 2.36
CA TYR A 55 8.64 20.23 2.46
C TYR A 55 9.03 21.40 3.37
N ALA A 56 8.28 22.51 3.34
CA ALA A 56 8.51 23.68 4.18
C ALA A 56 8.35 23.40 5.68
N THR A 57 7.42 22.52 6.08
CA THR A 57 7.23 22.13 7.49
C THR A 57 8.38 21.26 8.00
N VAL A 58 9.00 20.46 7.11
CA VAL A 58 10.23 19.72 7.43
C VAL A 58 11.43 20.65 7.61
N GLU A 59 11.59 21.61 6.70
CA GLU A 59 12.68 22.61 6.75
C GLU A 59 12.62 23.48 8.02
N THR A 60 11.42 23.77 8.52
CA THR A 60 11.21 24.53 9.77
C THR A 60 11.24 23.65 11.03
N HIS A 61 11.52 22.35 10.91
CA HIS A 61 11.60 21.36 12.00
C HIS A 61 10.34 21.26 12.88
N ARG A 62 9.18 21.69 12.37
CA ARG A 62 7.88 21.59 13.05
C ARG A 62 7.08 20.43 12.48
N VAL A 63 7.68 19.24 12.48
CA VAL A 63 7.07 18.05 11.90
C VAL A 63 6.30 17.27 12.97
N THR A 64 5.02 17.05 12.71
CA THR A 64 4.20 16.07 13.42
C THR A 64 3.88 14.91 12.48
N LEU A 65 4.08 13.66 12.94
CA LEU A 65 3.77 12.48 12.12
C LEU A 65 2.27 12.50 11.75
N PRO A 66 1.92 12.45 10.45
CA PRO A 66 0.52 12.40 10.04
C PRO A 66 -0.02 10.99 10.32
N ILE A 67 -0.69 10.83 11.47
CA ILE A 67 -1.08 9.50 12.00
C ILE A 67 -2.03 8.77 11.06
N LEU A 68 -3.00 9.47 10.46
CA LEU A 68 -3.99 8.86 9.56
C LEU A 68 -3.36 8.40 8.24
N TRP A 69 -2.46 9.21 7.69
CA TRP A 69 -1.62 8.84 6.56
C TRP A 69 -0.80 7.58 6.88
N PHE A 70 -0.09 7.58 8.01
CA PHE A 70 0.71 6.44 8.43
C PHE A 70 -0.15 5.20 8.61
N ALA A 71 -1.28 5.30 9.29
CA ALA A 71 -2.20 4.19 9.52
C ALA A 71 -2.73 3.61 8.22
N TYR A 72 -3.12 4.44 7.25
CA TYR A 72 -3.57 4.00 5.93
C TYR A 72 -2.51 3.15 5.22
N PHE A 73 -1.25 3.60 5.18
CA PHE A 73 -0.19 2.84 4.49
C PHE A 73 0.35 1.67 5.31
N PHE A 74 0.20 1.70 6.64
CA PHE A 74 0.72 0.66 7.52
C PHE A 74 -0.24 -0.54 7.69
N VAL A 75 -1.55 -0.31 7.65
CA VAL A 75 -2.57 -1.36 7.82
C VAL A 75 -2.42 -2.54 6.84
N PRO A 76 -2.20 -2.34 5.52
CA PRO A 76 -1.97 -3.44 4.58
C PRO A 76 -0.83 -4.37 5.00
N LEU A 77 0.19 -3.84 5.68
CA LEU A 77 1.31 -4.63 6.18
C LEU A 77 0.89 -5.54 7.33
N LEU A 78 -0.02 -5.08 8.19
CA LEU A 78 -0.59 -5.86 9.30
C LEU A 78 -1.56 -6.94 8.81
N ILE A 79 -2.21 -6.70 7.67
CA ILE A 79 -3.03 -7.71 7.00
C ILE A 79 -2.14 -8.86 6.49
N LEU A 80 -1.05 -8.51 5.80
CA LEU A 80 -0.20 -9.49 5.12
C LEU A 80 0.80 -10.19 6.05
N LEU A 81 1.40 -9.50 7.02
CA LEU A 81 2.39 -10.06 7.97
C LEU A 81 3.31 -11.11 7.33
N ASN A 82 3.38 -12.31 7.91
CA ASN A 82 4.16 -13.46 7.45
C ASN A 82 3.35 -14.43 6.59
N SER A 83 2.23 -14.00 5.98
CA SER A 83 1.29 -14.89 5.29
C SER A 83 1.93 -15.68 4.15
N PHE A 84 2.83 -15.06 3.38
CA PHE A 84 3.54 -15.76 2.30
C PHE A 84 4.53 -16.80 2.80
N GLN A 85 5.18 -16.55 3.95
CA GLN A 85 6.06 -17.54 4.59
C GLN A 85 5.26 -18.74 5.10
N GLN A 86 4.10 -18.49 5.71
CA GLN A 86 3.17 -19.55 6.13
C GLN A 86 2.65 -20.33 4.92
N LEU A 87 2.23 -19.64 3.86
CA LEU A 87 1.74 -20.26 2.63
C LEU A 87 2.81 -21.17 2.01
N TRP A 88 4.07 -20.73 1.98
CA TRP A 88 5.18 -21.55 1.50
C TRP A 88 5.36 -22.80 2.36
N ARG A 89 5.45 -22.66 3.69
CA ARG A 89 5.66 -23.79 4.61
C ARG A 89 4.56 -24.85 4.49
N THR A 90 3.30 -24.44 4.36
CA THR A 90 2.17 -25.37 4.25
C THR A 90 2.10 -26.06 2.88
N ARG A 91 2.67 -25.46 1.82
CA ARG A 91 2.49 -25.92 0.43
C ARG A 91 3.74 -26.47 -0.22
N THR A 92 4.92 -26.37 0.38
CA THR A 92 6.19 -26.86 -0.19
C THR A 92 6.11 -28.32 -0.64
N LEU A 93 5.54 -29.22 0.17
CA LEU A 93 5.40 -30.64 -0.17
C LEU A 93 4.45 -30.88 -1.34
N HIS A 94 3.29 -30.20 -1.36
CA HIS A 94 2.32 -30.32 -2.44
C HIS A 94 2.81 -29.71 -3.76
N LEU A 95 3.55 -28.59 -3.69
CA LEU A 95 4.16 -27.95 -4.86
C LEU A 95 5.27 -28.79 -5.48
N ARG A 96 6.05 -29.49 -4.64
CA ARG A 96 7.05 -30.48 -5.10
C ARG A 96 6.38 -31.65 -5.82
N GLY A 97 5.29 -32.19 -5.27
CA GLY A 97 4.50 -33.25 -5.91
C GLY A 97 3.89 -32.85 -7.26
N LEU A 98 3.60 -31.56 -7.47
CA LEU A 98 3.05 -31.03 -8.72
C LEU A 98 4.11 -30.50 -9.72
N GLN A 99 5.41 -30.70 -9.44
CA GLN A 99 6.53 -30.18 -10.24
C GLN A 99 6.42 -28.67 -10.55
N ILE A 100 5.84 -27.89 -9.64
CA ILE A 100 5.68 -26.45 -9.83
C ILE A 100 6.99 -25.75 -9.45
N SER A 101 7.61 -25.07 -10.42
CA SER A 101 8.84 -24.33 -10.15
C SER A 101 8.61 -23.18 -9.17
N PRO A 102 9.58 -22.89 -8.27
CA PRO A 102 9.50 -21.77 -7.33
C PRO A 102 9.19 -20.43 -8.00
N ARG A 103 9.67 -20.21 -9.24
CA ARG A 103 9.37 -19.02 -10.02
C ARG A 103 7.87 -18.83 -10.30
N ARG A 104 7.15 -19.91 -10.58
CA ARG A 104 5.69 -19.82 -10.81
C ARG A 104 4.96 -19.51 -9.51
N PHE A 105 5.45 -20.01 -8.37
CA PHE A 105 4.93 -19.67 -7.05
C PHE A 105 5.12 -18.18 -6.74
N SER A 106 6.33 -17.65 -6.88
CA SER A 106 6.61 -16.25 -6.54
C SER A 106 5.87 -15.26 -7.46
N LYS A 107 5.64 -15.63 -8.73
CA LYS A 107 4.75 -14.85 -9.63
C LYS A 107 3.30 -14.81 -9.16
N VAL A 108 2.78 -15.93 -8.65
CA VAL A 108 1.42 -15.96 -8.09
C VAL A 108 1.34 -15.16 -6.80
N ASN A 109 2.38 -15.16 -5.96
CA ASN A 109 2.44 -14.26 -4.79
C ASN A 109 2.33 -12.79 -5.20
N LEU A 110 3.02 -12.35 -6.26
CA LEU A 110 2.87 -10.98 -6.77
C LEU A 110 1.43 -10.67 -7.17
N LEU A 111 0.75 -11.60 -7.83
CA LEU A 111 -0.67 -11.44 -8.17
C LEU A 111 -1.56 -11.37 -6.92
N LEU A 112 -1.24 -12.13 -5.87
CA LEU A 112 -1.96 -12.08 -4.60
C LEU A 112 -1.73 -10.75 -3.87
N ILE A 113 -0.49 -10.23 -3.86
CA ILE A 113 -0.19 -8.89 -3.32
C ILE A 113 -0.97 -7.82 -4.07
N ALA A 114 -0.95 -7.87 -5.40
CA ALA A 114 -1.70 -6.95 -6.24
C ALA A 114 -3.22 -7.03 -5.97
N LEU A 115 -3.78 -8.25 -5.83
CA LEU A 115 -5.18 -8.44 -5.48
C LEU A 115 -5.53 -7.82 -4.12
N VAL A 116 -4.73 -8.08 -3.07
CA VAL A 116 -4.96 -7.50 -1.74
C VAL A 116 -4.90 -5.98 -1.80
N THR A 117 -3.92 -5.43 -2.53
CA THR A 117 -3.77 -3.98 -2.72
C THR A 117 -4.99 -3.38 -3.39
N THR A 118 -5.44 -3.98 -4.50
CA THR A 118 -6.63 -3.50 -5.24
C THR A 118 -7.88 -3.55 -4.38
N VAL A 119 -8.14 -4.67 -3.70
CA VAL A 119 -9.35 -4.79 -2.87
C VAL A 119 -9.31 -3.81 -1.70
N TYR A 120 -8.15 -3.69 -1.03
CA TYR A 120 -7.98 -2.73 0.06
C TYR A 120 -8.24 -1.30 -0.39
N ASP A 121 -7.56 -0.87 -1.45
CA ASP A 121 -7.60 0.52 -1.89
C ASP A 121 -8.98 0.90 -2.48
N VAL A 122 -9.56 0.04 -3.33
CA VAL A 122 -10.90 0.27 -3.88
C VAL A 122 -11.94 0.40 -2.77
N LEU A 123 -11.92 -0.49 -1.77
CA LEU A 123 -12.90 -0.44 -0.69
C LEU A 123 -12.73 0.83 0.16
N LEU A 124 -11.50 1.24 0.48
CA LEU A 124 -11.29 2.45 1.27
C LEU A 124 -11.62 3.72 0.50
N ILE A 125 -11.31 3.79 -0.80
CA ILE A 125 -11.74 4.93 -1.62
C ILE A 125 -13.25 5.00 -1.71
N ILE A 126 -13.95 3.86 -1.85
CA ILE A 126 -15.43 3.84 -1.80
C ILE A 126 -15.93 4.37 -0.46
N VAL A 127 -15.35 3.94 0.67
CA VAL A 127 -15.74 4.44 2.00
C VAL A 127 -15.46 5.94 2.13
N MET A 128 -14.32 6.43 1.66
CA MET A 128 -13.99 7.85 1.67
C MET A 128 -14.92 8.67 0.78
N LEU A 129 -15.29 8.16 -0.41
CA LEU A 129 -16.25 8.79 -1.31
C LEU A 129 -17.63 8.88 -0.66
N ILE A 130 -18.14 7.78 -0.10
CA ILE A 130 -19.40 7.77 0.64
C ILE A 130 -19.36 8.81 1.76
N THR A 131 -18.26 8.86 2.52
CA THR A 131 -18.08 9.81 3.61
C THR A 131 -18.08 11.26 3.12
N ALA A 132 -17.35 11.55 2.05
CA ALA A 132 -17.29 12.88 1.42
C ALA A 132 -18.66 13.33 0.90
N MET A 133 -19.38 12.45 0.19
CA MET A 133 -20.72 12.77 -0.36
C MET A 133 -21.72 13.10 0.74
N THR A 134 -21.72 12.33 1.82
CA THR A 134 -22.63 12.55 2.95
C THR A 134 -22.27 13.72 3.86
N ALA A 135 -21.00 14.13 3.85
CA ALA A 135 -20.54 15.29 4.61
C ALA A 135 -20.66 16.60 3.81
N HIS A 136 -21.09 16.53 2.54
CA HIS A 136 -21.10 17.65 1.60
C HIS A 136 -19.75 18.39 1.55
N SER A 137 -18.64 17.65 1.62
CA SER A 137 -17.30 18.22 1.57
C SER A 137 -16.98 18.77 0.18
N ALA A 138 -16.08 19.75 0.11
CA ALA A 138 -15.54 20.25 -1.15
C ALA A 138 -14.96 19.13 -2.05
N GLU A 139 -14.89 19.39 -3.35
CA GLU A 139 -14.23 18.47 -4.28
C GLU A 139 -12.72 18.39 -4.00
N LEU A 140 -12.14 17.20 -4.20
CA LEU A 140 -10.70 17.01 -4.07
C LEU A 140 -9.96 17.70 -5.23
N HIS A 141 -8.94 18.47 -4.88
CA HIS A 141 -8.07 19.16 -5.83
C HIS A 141 -6.61 18.73 -5.58
N VAL A 142 -5.93 18.26 -6.61
CA VAL A 142 -4.51 17.84 -6.56
C VAL A 142 -3.79 18.40 -7.78
N GLY A 143 -3.10 19.53 -7.61
CA GLY A 143 -2.46 20.24 -8.71
C GLY A 143 -3.49 20.61 -9.78
N ASN A 144 -3.33 20.07 -10.99
CA ASN A 144 -4.26 20.29 -12.11
C ASN A 144 -5.44 19.29 -12.16
N TRP A 145 -5.49 18.29 -11.27
CA TRP A 145 -6.59 17.34 -11.23
C TRP A 145 -7.67 17.81 -10.25
N ASN A 146 -8.91 17.81 -10.71
CA ASN A 146 -10.09 18.18 -9.93
C ASN A 146 -11.14 17.07 -9.97
N GLY A 147 -11.92 16.94 -8.89
CA GLY A 147 -13.04 16.02 -8.80
C GLY A 147 -12.66 14.56 -9.08
N ALA A 148 -13.34 13.91 -10.02
CA ALA A 148 -13.14 12.49 -10.33
C ALA A 148 -11.71 12.17 -10.82
N LEU A 149 -11.06 13.09 -11.55
CA LEU A 149 -9.67 12.89 -11.99
C LEU A 149 -8.71 12.92 -10.82
N ALA A 150 -8.95 13.77 -9.82
CA ALA A 150 -8.13 13.83 -8.61
C ALA A 150 -8.27 12.54 -7.79
N VAL A 151 -9.49 12.01 -7.68
CA VAL A 151 -9.75 10.73 -7.01
C VAL A 151 -9.09 9.56 -7.75
N GLY A 152 -9.20 9.51 -9.07
CA GLY A 152 -8.55 8.48 -9.89
C GLY A 152 -7.02 8.56 -9.83
N GLY A 153 -6.46 9.77 -9.84
CA GLY A 153 -5.04 10.00 -9.66
C GLY A 153 -4.54 9.59 -8.27
N LEU A 154 -5.30 9.93 -7.23
CA LEU A 154 -5.03 9.50 -5.85
C LEU A 154 -5.04 7.99 -5.75
N PHE A 155 -6.06 7.30 -6.30
CA PHE A 155 -6.11 5.84 -6.37
C PHE A 155 -4.85 5.25 -6.98
N CYS A 156 -4.40 5.76 -8.12
CA CYS A 156 -3.17 5.27 -8.74
C CYS A 156 -1.95 5.43 -7.81
N ILE A 157 -1.84 6.57 -7.13
CA ILE A 157 -0.73 6.87 -6.22
C ILE A 157 -0.78 5.99 -4.97
N THR A 158 -1.94 5.87 -4.33
CA THR A 158 -2.14 5.04 -3.14
C THR A 158 -1.94 3.57 -3.47
N TRP A 159 -2.47 3.10 -4.60
CA TRP A 159 -2.31 1.72 -5.04
C TRP A 159 -0.85 1.37 -5.27
N LEU A 160 -0.12 2.23 -6.00
CA LEU A 160 1.32 2.03 -6.24
C LEU A 160 2.14 2.13 -4.95
N GLY A 161 1.75 3.00 -4.02
CA GLY A 161 2.37 3.14 -2.71
C GLY A 161 2.18 1.91 -1.84
N VAL A 162 0.95 1.45 -1.67
CA VAL A 162 0.62 0.23 -0.91
C VAL A 162 1.31 -0.97 -1.54
N PHE A 163 1.23 -1.13 -2.86
CA PHE A 163 1.90 -2.23 -3.56
C PHE A 163 3.41 -2.24 -3.29
N LEU A 164 4.07 -1.09 -3.35
CA LEU A 164 5.50 -0.96 -3.06
C LEU A 164 5.84 -1.39 -1.62
N LEU A 165 5.07 -0.93 -0.63
CA LEU A 165 5.31 -1.28 0.78
C LEU A 165 5.12 -2.78 1.03
N LEU A 166 4.09 -3.39 0.41
CA LEU A 166 3.86 -4.83 0.51
C LEU A 166 4.95 -5.65 -0.20
N LEU A 167 5.52 -5.14 -1.30
CA LEU A 167 6.71 -5.74 -1.92
C LEU A 167 7.93 -5.69 -1.01
N LEU A 168 8.21 -4.54 -0.39
CA LEU A 168 9.30 -4.39 0.58
C LEU A 168 9.11 -5.33 1.77
N GLN A 169 7.88 -5.47 2.27
CA GLN A 169 7.54 -6.45 3.30
C GLN A 169 7.79 -7.89 2.83
N ALA A 170 7.36 -8.25 1.62
CA ALA A 170 7.55 -9.59 1.08
C ALA A 170 9.03 -9.95 0.96
N ILE A 171 9.87 -9.01 0.52
CA ILE A 171 11.33 -9.15 0.49
C ILE A 171 11.88 -9.29 1.91
N GLY A 172 11.52 -8.39 2.83
CA GLY A 172 12.00 -8.41 4.23
C GLY A 172 11.65 -9.71 4.96
N ASN A 173 10.43 -10.22 4.77
CA ASN A 173 9.97 -11.50 5.33
C ASN A 173 10.84 -12.70 4.94
N ARG A 174 11.50 -12.64 3.79
CA ARG A 174 12.37 -13.73 3.34
C ARG A 174 13.66 -13.79 4.16
N PHE A 175 14.16 -12.64 4.62
CA PHE A 175 15.38 -12.56 5.44
C PHE A 175 15.07 -12.73 6.92
N ASN A 176 14.11 -11.97 7.45
CA ASN A 176 13.73 -12.04 8.86
C ASN A 176 12.29 -11.50 9.07
N PRO A 177 11.38 -12.25 9.73
CA PRO A 177 10.00 -11.79 9.94
C PRO A 177 9.81 -10.39 10.55
N PRO A 178 10.60 -9.94 11.55
CA PRO A 178 10.49 -8.58 12.08
C PRO A 178 10.88 -7.49 11.08
N LEU A 179 11.89 -7.74 10.23
CA LEU A 179 12.33 -6.77 9.22
C LEU A 179 11.23 -6.45 8.21
N ALA A 180 10.32 -7.39 7.99
CA ALA A 180 9.18 -7.22 7.10
C ALA A 180 8.27 -6.05 7.49
N LEU A 181 8.16 -5.73 8.79
CA LEU A 181 7.41 -4.57 9.27
C LEU A 181 8.31 -3.37 9.53
N ILE A 182 9.50 -3.59 10.08
CA ILE A 182 10.42 -2.51 10.46
C ILE A 182 10.84 -1.71 9.22
N ILE A 183 11.15 -2.36 8.09
CA ILE A 183 11.62 -1.66 6.89
C ILE A 183 10.54 -0.72 6.31
N PRO A 184 9.30 -1.19 6.01
CA PRO A 184 8.24 -0.29 5.56
C PRO A 184 7.87 0.79 6.58
N ALA A 185 7.78 0.45 7.87
CA ALA A 185 7.44 1.43 8.91
C ALA A 185 8.49 2.54 9.02
N SER A 186 9.77 2.16 9.05
CA SER A 186 10.88 3.10 9.09
C SER A 186 10.91 3.96 7.84
N THR A 187 10.63 3.39 6.67
CA THR A 187 10.51 4.15 5.41
C THR A 187 9.41 5.21 5.52
N LEU A 188 8.21 4.85 6.00
CA LEU A 188 7.10 5.81 6.18
C LEU A 188 7.44 6.92 7.18
N ILE A 189 8.01 6.56 8.34
CA ILE A 189 8.41 7.52 9.38
C ILE A 189 9.49 8.46 8.84
N MET A 190 10.59 7.91 8.33
CA MET A 190 11.69 8.70 7.76
C MET A 190 11.19 9.63 6.65
N THR A 191 10.25 9.19 5.82
CA THR A 191 9.64 10.03 4.78
C THR A 191 8.97 11.26 5.39
N ALA A 192 8.19 11.10 6.45
CA ALA A 192 7.52 12.23 7.10
C ALA A 192 8.50 13.28 7.64
N TYR A 193 9.64 12.84 8.17
CA TYR A 193 10.64 13.73 8.80
C TYR A 193 11.77 14.19 7.86
N THR A 194 11.81 13.75 6.61
CA THR A 194 12.88 14.15 5.67
C THR A 194 12.34 14.94 4.49
N ALA A 195 13.06 16.00 4.13
CA ALA A 195 12.75 16.83 2.96
C ALA A 195 13.31 16.25 1.65
N PHE A 196 13.55 14.92 1.61
CA PHE A 196 14.19 14.28 0.47
C PHE A 196 13.21 14.17 -0.70
N ARG A 197 13.30 15.12 -1.64
CA ARG A 197 12.38 15.22 -2.80
C ARG A 197 12.43 14.03 -3.77
N ARG A 198 13.53 13.27 -3.77
CA ARG A 198 13.69 12.07 -4.61
C ARG A 198 13.20 10.79 -3.94
N ASN A 199 12.73 10.85 -2.70
CA ASN A 199 12.11 9.70 -2.05
C ASN A 199 10.75 9.43 -2.70
N PRO A 200 10.53 8.26 -3.30
CA PRO A 200 9.24 7.96 -3.96
C PRO A 200 8.06 7.92 -2.99
N VAL A 201 8.30 7.54 -1.73
CA VAL A 201 7.27 7.48 -0.70
C VAL A 201 6.82 8.89 -0.29
N SER A 202 7.63 9.94 -0.56
CA SER A 202 7.21 11.33 -0.37
C SER A 202 5.99 11.68 -1.21
N TYR A 203 5.83 11.06 -2.38
CA TYR A 203 4.68 11.30 -3.23
C TYR A 203 3.38 10.66 -2.74
N LEU A 204 3.40 9.96 -1.61
CA LEU A 204 2.17 9.50 -0.96
C LEU A 204 1.51 10.62 -0.13
N MET A 205 2.14 11.80 -0.03
CA MET A 205 1.61 12.99 0.64
C MET A 205 1.17 14.02 -0.41
N LEU A 206 -0.10 14.43 -0.40
CA LEU A 206 -0.67 15.38 -1.36
C LEU A 206 0.05 16.74 -1.35
N THR A 207 0.41 17.24 -0.16
CA THR A 207 1.16 18.50 -0.03
C THR A 207 2.51 18.49 -0.74
N ARG A 208 3.11 17.31 -0.93
CA ARG A 208 4.39 17.14 -1.66
C ARG A 208 4.18 16.92 -3.15
N ILE A 209 3.01 16.44 -3.57
CA ILE A 209 2.64 16.26 -4.98
C ILE A 209 2.39 17.61 -5.64
N THR A 210 1.70 18.52 -4.96
CA THR A 210 1.33 19.85 -5.48
C THR A 210 2.53 20.72 -5.86
N GLU A 211 3.71 20.42 -5.34
CA GLU A 211 4.97 21.08 -5.70
C GLU A 211 5.64 20.52 -6.96
N THR A 212 5.04 19.51 -7.60
CA THR A 212 5.57 18.82 -8.78
C THR A 212 4.50 18.67 -9.87
N SER A 213 4.90 18.28 -11.08
CA SER A 213 3.95 17.94 -12.14
C SER A 213 3.06 16.77 -11.71
N THR A 214 1.75 16.86 -11.94
CA THR A 214 0.75 15.92 -11.42
C THR A 214 1.01 14.46 -11.82
N TRP A 215 1.59 14.22 -13.00
CA TRP A 215 1.89 12.87 -13.50
C TRP A 215 3.22 12.29 -13.01
N TYR A 216 4.14 13.14 -12.57
CA TYR A 216 5.49 12.74 -12.16
C TYR A 216 5.51 11.73 -10.99
N PRO A 217 4.69 11.91 -9.92
CA PRO A 217 4.48 10.91 -8.87
C PRO A 217 4.18 9.50 -9.38
N ILE A 218 3.22 9.38 -10.30
CA ILE A 218 2.76 8.09 -10.83
C ILE A 218 3.90 7.41 -11.58
N LEU A 219 4.62 8.14 -12.43
CA LEU A 219 5.72 7.60 -13.22
C LEU A 219 6.88 7.10 -12.35
N ILE A 220 7.23 7.84 -11.29
CA ILE A 220 8.28 7.42 -10.35
C ILE A 220 7.84 6.17 -9.59
N LEU A 221 6.65 6.21 -8.99
CA LEU A 221 6.15 5.09 -8.21
C LEU A 221 6.01 3.83 -9.07
N LEU A 222 5.54 3.96 -10.31
CA LEU A 222 5.48 2.86 -11.27
C LEU A 222 6.87 2.28 -11.57
N SER A 223 7.84 3.15 -11.87
CA SER A 223 9.21 2.74 -12.18
C SER A 223 9.84 1.95 -11.03
N ILE A 224 9.65 2.42 -9.79
CA ILE A 224 10.23 1.79 -8.60
C ILE A 224 9.51 0.50 -8.24
N ASN A 225 8.19 0.41 -8.46
CA ASN A 225 7.46 -0.84 -8.32
C ASN A 225 7.95 -1.90 -9.32
N ILE A 226 8.22 -1.52 -10.58
CA ILE A 226 8.81 -2.43 -11.57
C ILE A 226 10.19 -2.92 -11.11
N LEU A 227 11.07 -2.00 -10.70
CA LEU A 227 12.42 -2.35 -10.22
C LEU A 227 12.37 -3.27 -8.98
N THR A 228 11.53 -2.93 -8.00
CA THR A 228 11.39 -3.70 -6.76
C THR A 228 10.76 -5.07 -7.02
N GLY A 229 9.77 -5.15 -7.92
CA GLY A 229 9.15 -6.40 -8.33
C GLY A 229 10.12 -7.33 -9.06
N LEU A 230 10.98 -6.78 -9.94
CA LEU A 230 12.06 -7.54 -10.56
C LEU A 230 13.07 -8.02 -9.51
N GLY A 231 13.46 -7.16 -8.57
CA GLY A 231 14.34 -7.50 -7.45
C GLY A 231 13.78 -8.67 -6.62
N TYR A 232 12.49 -8.62 -6.26
CA TYR A 232 11.80 -9.71 -5.57
C TYR A 232 11.88 -11.03 -6.34
N LEU A 233 11.62 -11.02 -7.65
CA LEU A 233 11.70 -12.23 -8.48
C LEU A 233 13.13 -12.79 -8.60
N ILE A 234 14.15 -11.93 -8.60
CA ILE A 234 15.56 -12.34 -8.64
C ILE A 234 15.97 -12.97 -7.30
N ILE A 235 15.60 -12.35 -6.18
CA ILE A 235 15.88 -12.88 -4.83
C ILE A 235 15.26 -14.28 -4.69
N GLU A 236 13.98 -14.42 -5.06
CA GLU A 236 13.26 -15.70 -5.07
C GLU A 236 13.88 -16.74 -6.01
N ARG A 237 14.56 -16.33 -7.08
CA ARG A 237 15.32 -17.24 -7.93
C ARG A 237 16.59 -17.73 -7.25
N SER A 238 17.35 -16.84 -6.62
CA SER A 238 18.66 -17.16 -6.04
C SER A 238 18.57 -18.07 -4.81
N LEU A 239 17.57 -17.85 -3.94
CA LEU A 239 17.46 -18.53 -2.66
C LEU A 239 16.76 -19.89 -2.71
N ASN A 240 16.17 -20.26 -3.84
CA ASN A 240 15.53 -21.58 -4.04
C ASN A 240 16.41 -22.53 -4.87
N LEU A 241 17.63 -22.11 -5.22
CA LEU A 241 18.66 -22.95 -5.84
C LEU A 241 19.62 -23.59 -4.82
N ASN A 242 19.49 -23.21 -3.55
CA ASN A 242 20.14 -23.84 -2.39
C ASN A 242 19.09 -24.65 -1.61
#